data_AF-A0A2W7A0M2-F1
#
_entry.id   AF-A0A2W7A0M2-F1
#
_cell.length_a   1.000
_cell.length_b   1.000
_cell.length_c   1.000
_cell.angle_alpha   90.00
_cell.angle_beta   90.00
_cell.angle_gamma   90.00
#
_symmetry.space_group_name_H-M   'P 1'
#
loop_
_entity.id
_entity.type
_entity.pdbx_description
1 polymer ?
#
loop_
_entity_poly.entity_id
_entity_poly.type
_entity_poly.pdbx_seq_one_letter_code
_entity_poly.pdbx_strand_id
1 'polypeptide(L)'
;MNGGARSSTSATAAESLKASPYLDQEVLLPSQSRWVCLTGHFFRHHAGVNCILLLTCQLNQGLLAKGEHLTHRSQGWTDDRARQCGWAPEGA
;
A
#
# COMPACT_ATOMS: atom_id res chain seq x y z
N MET A 1 42.42 -17.79 -11.67
CA MET A 1 40.98 -17.63 -11.95
C MET A 1 40.22 -18.59 -11.05
N ASN A 2 39.24 -18.13 -10.27
CA ASN A 2 38.34 -19.00 -9.53
C ASN A 2 36.91 -18.51 -9.74
N GLY A 3 36.11 -19.30 -10.46
CA GLY A 3 34.71 -18.98 -10.76
C GLY A 3 33.80 -19.35 -9.59
N GLY A 4 32.89 -18.48 -9.21
CA GLY A 4 31.96 -18.74 -8.11
C GLY A 4 30.80 -19.63 -8.55
N ALA A 5 30.49 -20.65 -7.75
CA ALA A 5 29.21 -21.35 -7.80
C ALA A 5 28.25 -20.70 -6.78
N ARG A 6 27.40 -19.79 -7.24
CA ARG A 6 26.25 -19.34 -6.44
C ARG A 6 25.14 -20.37 -6.59
N SER A 7 25.08 -21.34 -5.68
CA SER A 7 23.97 -22.30 -5.61
C SER A 7 22.67 -21.55 -5.31
N SER A 8 21.88 -21.29 -6.34
CA SER A 8 20.56 -20.67 -6.24
C SER A 8 19.51 -21.74 -5.97
N THR A 9 19.27 -22.04 -4.70
CA THR A 9 18.16 -22.90 -4.23
C THR A 9 16.83 -22.18 -4.42
N SER A 10 16.27 -22.29 -5.62
CA SER A 10 14.93 -21.79 -5.97
C SER A 10 13.83 -22.80 -5.61
N ALA A 11 13.72 -23.11 -4.32
CA ALA A 11 12.67 -23.91 -3.69
C ALA A 11 12.71 -23.61 -2.16
N THR A 12 11.62 -23.30 -1.43
CA THR A 12 10.19 -23.29 -1.76
C THR A 12 9.49 -22.04 -1.18
N ALA A 13 9.33 -20.97 -1.98
CA ALA A 13 8.64 -19.76 -1.53
C ALA A 13 7.14 -19.97 -1.22
N ALA A 14 6.54 -21.05 -1.76
CA ALA A 14 5.11 -21.36 -1.61
C ALA A 14 4.74 -22.04 -0.28
N GLU A 15 5.65 -22.78 0.35
CA GLU A 15 5.35 -23.56 1.58
C GLU A 15 5.51 -22.76 2.88
N SER A 16 6.06 -21.54 2.82
CA SER A 16 6.25 -20.66 3.99
C SER A 16 5.26 -19.50 4.07
N LEU A 17 4.08 -19.65 3.46
CA LEU A 17 2.88 -18.92 3.88
C LEU A 17 2.44 -19.45 5.26
N LYS A 18 3.21 -19.12 6.30
CA LYS A 18 2.82 -19.31 7.70
C LYS A 18 1.37 -18.86 7.87
N ALA A 19 0.56 -19.71 8.49
CA ALA A 19 -0.82 -19.37 8.84
C ALA A 19 -0.81 -18.05 9.63
N SER A 20 -1.18 -16.95 8.95
CA SER A 20 -1.36 -15.67 9.58
C SER A 20 -2.55 -15.85 10.53
N PRO A 21 -2.36 -15.69 11.86
CA PRO A 21 -3.46 -15.90 12.78
C PRO A 21 -4.59 -14.95 12.43
N TYR A 22 -5.82 -15.43 12.54
CA TYR A 22 -6.97 -14.53 12.58
C TYR A 22 -6.80 -13.62 13.80
N LEU A 23 -6.98 -12.31 13.61
CA LEU A 23 -6.82 -11.31 14.65
C LEU A 23 -8.20 -10.75 14.99
N ASP A 24 -8.62 -10.95 16.24
CA ASP A 24 -9.89 -10.42 16.74
C ASP A 24 -9.88 -8.88 16.80
N GLN A 25 -11.06 -8.27 16.78
CA GLN A 25 -11.20 -6.83 16.59
C GLN A 25 -10.57 -6.02 17.74
N GLU A 26 -10.54 -6.58 18.96
CA GLU A 26 -9.92 -6.01 20.15
C GLU A 26 -8.38 -5.97 20.12
N VAL A 27 -7.71 -6.84 19.33
CA VAL A 27 -6.24 -6.80 19.19
C VAL A 27 -5.77 -5.97 18.00
N LEU A 28 -6.69 -5.56 17.11
CA LEU A 28 -6.42 -4.65 16.01
C LEU A 28 -6.31 -3.20 16.51
N LEU A 29 -5.12 -2.63 16.41
CA LEU A 29 -4.91 -1.20 16.69
C LEU A 29 -5.62 -0.32 15.65
N PRO A 30 -6.26 0.80 16.04
CA PRO A 30 -6.84 1.74 15.09
C PRO A 30 -5.79 2.22 14.09
N SER A 31 -6.08 2.06 12.79
CA SER A 31 -5.07 2.33 11.77
C SER A 31 -4.54 3.77 11.84
N GLN A 32 -3.22 3.89 11.93
CA GLN A 32 -2.53 5.17 11.78
C GLN A 32 -2.40 5.60 10.31
N SER A 33 -2.83 4.76 9.36
CA SER A 33 -2.87 5.11 7.93
C SER A 33 -3.90 6.18 7.58
N ARG A 34 -4.79 6.57 8.50
CA ARG A 34 -5.91 7.53 8.29
C ARG A 34 -5.52 8.96 7.83
N TRP A 35 -4.26 9.20 7.47
CA TRP A 35 -3.74 10.45 6.90
C TRP A 35 -2.79 10.25 5.72
N VAL A 36 -2.47 9.00 5.32
CA VAL A 36 -1.48 8.75 4.24
C VAL A 36 -2.07 9.06 2.87
N CYS A 37 -1.21 9.34 1.90
CA CYS A 37 -1.67 9.72 0.56
C CYS A 37 -2.57 8.66 -0.08
N LEU A 38 -2.30 7.36 0.14
CA LEU A 38 -3.10 6.25 -0.40
C LEU A 38 -4.60 6.37 -0.06
N THR A 39 -4.94 6.82 1.15
CA THR A 39 -6.31 6.95 1.64
C THR A 39 -6.88 8.37 1.48
N GLY A 40 -6.22 9.24 0.73
CA GLY A 40 -6.62 10.65 0.53
C GLY A 40 -7.55 10.85 -0.68
N HIS A 41 -8.39 11.88 -0.64
CA HIS A 41 -9.30 12.25 -1.75
C HIS A 41 -8.59 12.40 -3.11
N PHE A 42 -7.40 12.99 -3.10
CA PHE A 42 -6.61 13.30 -4.30
C PHE A 42 -5.75 12.12 -4.78
N PHE A 43 -5.88 10.94 -4.17
CA PHE A 43 -5.19 9.74 -4.61
C PHE A 43 -5.76 9.20 -5.91
N ARG A 44 -4.88 8.72 -6.79
CA ARG A 44 -5.24 7.99 -8.00
C ARG A 44 -4.26 6.82 -8.18
N HIS A 45 -4.77 5.72 -8.70
CA HIS A 45 -3.95 4.62 -9.19
C HIS A 45 -4.31 4.36 -10.65
N HIS A 46 -3.36 3.86 -11.42
CA HIS A 46 -3.62 3.30 -12.75
C HIS A 46 -2.66 2.14 -13.04
N ALA A 47 -3.10 1.20 -13.88
CA ALA A 47 -2.22 0.19 -14.44
C ALA A 47 -1.33 0.85 -15.50
N GLY A 48 -0.03 0.92 -15.23
CA GLY A 48 0.97 1.34 -16.22
C GLY A 48 1.35 0.20 -17.16
N VAL A 49 2.41 0.43 -17.94
CA VAL A 49 3.02 -0.57 -18.82
C VAL A 49 3.38 -1.84 -18.01
N ASN A 50 3.16 -3.02 -18.60
CA ASN A 50 3.36 -4.33 -17.97
C ASN A 50 2.54 -4.55 -16.69
N CYS A 51 1.35 -3.92 -16.59
CA CYS A 51 0.45 -3.98 -15.42
C CYS A 51 1.09 -3.46 -14.12
N ILE A 52 2.16 -2.68 -14.21
CA ILE A 52 2.83 -2.10 -13.05
C ILE A 52 1.95 -0.99 -12.49
N LEU A 53 1.47 -1.13 -11.25
CA LEU A 53 0.69 -0.09 -10.59
C LEU A 53 1.51 1.20 -10.44
N LEU A 54 0.94 2.28 -10.96
CA LEU A 54 1.43 3.65 -10.82
C LEU A 54 0.50 4.39 -9.87
N LEU A 55 1.06 4.70 -8.70
CA LEU A 55 0.39 5.44 -7.63
C LEU A 55 0.68 6.92 -7.83
N THR A 56 -0.33 7.78 -7.80
CA THR A 56 -0.18 9.23 -7.97
C THR A 56 -1.09 9.98 -6.98
N CYS A 57 -0.75 11.23 -6.71
CA CYS A 57 -1.56 12.11 -5.86
C CYS A 57 -1.59 13.51 -6.44
N GLN A 58 -2.78 14.03 -6.78
CA GLN A 58 -2.93 15.35 -7.40
C GLN A 58 -2.48 16.49 -6.46
N LEU A 59 -2.60 16.30 -5.13
CA LEU A 59 -2.15 17.29 -4.15
C LEU A 59 -0.61 17.39 -4.07
N ASN A 60 0.10 16.27 -4.24
CA ASN A 60 1.57 16.23 -4.18
C ASN A 60 2.23 16.27 -5.57
N GLN A 61 1.46 16.35 -6.67
CA GLN A 61 1.91 16.59 -8.05
C GLN A 61 3.12 15.77 -8.54
N GLY A 62 3.32 14.55 -8.03
CA GLY A 62 4.46 13.70 -8.40
C GLY A 62 5.76 13.97 -7.64
N LEU A 63 5.74 14.82 -6.60
CA LEU A 63 6.86 15.06 -5.67
C LEU A 63 7.19 13.85 -4.78
N LEU A 64 6.31 12.85 -4.74
CA LEU A 64 6.49 11.63 -3.95
C LEU A 64 7.01 10.50 -4.84
N ALA A 65 8.07 9.84 -4.39
CA ALA A 65 8.64 8.69 -5.07
C ALA A 65 7.70 7.48 -4.99
N LYS A 66 7.95 6.50 -5.88
CA LYS A 66 7.11 5.30 -6.00
C LYS A 66 7.11 4.51 -4.69
N GLY A 67 5.95 4.46 -4.03
CA GLY A 67 5.74 3.79 -2.74
C GLY A 67 5.61 4.74 -1.55
N GLU A 68 6.11 5.98 -1.63
CA GLU A 68 6.01 6.95 -0.52
C GLU A 68 4.56 7.35 -0.21
N HIS A 69 3.64 7.18 -1.16
CA HIS A 69 2.20 7.37 -0.93
C HIS A 69 1.62 6.49 0.20
N LEU A 70 2.30 5.40 0.57
CA LEU A 70 1.90 4.49 1.66
C LEU A 70 2.23 5.04 3.06
N THR A 71 3.18 5.96 3.16
CA THR A 71 3.73 6.47 4.43
C THR A 71 3.61 8.00 4.57
N HIS A 72 3.70 8.73 3.47
CA HIS A 72 3.63 10.18 3.43
C HIS A 72 2.21 10.67 3.78
N ARG A 73 2.11 11.52 4.81
CA ARG A 73 0.85 12.10 5.26
C ARG A 73 0.45 13.29 4.38
N SER A 74 -0.82 13.38 4.01
CA SER A 74 -1.32 14.47 3.16
C SER A 74 -2.54 15.14 3.75
N GLN A 75 -2.67 16.45 3.50
CA GLN A 75 -3.87 17.24 3.85
C GLN A 75 -5.08 16.91 2.96
N GLY A 76 -4.94 15.96 2.03
CA GLY A 76 -6.02 15.48 1.16
C GLY A 76 -7.02 14.56 1.87
N TRP A 77 -6.93 14.39 3.18
CA TRP A 77 -7.89 13.65 3.99
C TRP A 77 -8.91 14.64 4.59
N THR A 78 -10.19 14.42 4.30
CA THR A 78 -11.32 15.21 4.83
C THR A 78 -12.31 14.28 5.54
N ASP A 79 -12.57 14.59 6.80
CA ASP A 79 -13.51 13.88 7.69
C ASP A 79 -14.90 13.71 7.02
N ASP A 80 -15.35 14.74 6.29
CA ASP A 80 -16.60 14.72 5.54
C ASP A 80 -16.68 13.59 4.50
N ARG A 81 -15.59 13.26 3.77
CA ARG A 81 -15.66 12.15 2.81
C ARG A 81 -15.67 10.80 3.51
N ALA A 82 -14.94 10.63 4.61
CA ALA A 82 -15.00 9.41 5.42
C ALA A 82 -16.43 9.18 5.96
N ARG A 83 -17.16 10.26 6.28
CA ARG A 83 -18.58 10.22 6.67
C ARG A 83 -19.53 9.95 5.50
N GLN A 84 -19.27 10.52 4.32
CA GLN A 84 -20.13 10.39 3.14
C GLN A 84 -19.99 9.05 2.40
N CYS A 85 -18.78 8.49 2.32
CA CYS A 85 -18.50 7.27 1.55
C CYS A 85 -18.27 6.02 2.42
N GLY A 86 -18.29 6.15 3.75
CA GLY A 86 -17.87 5.09 4.66
C GLY A 86 -16.35 4.93 4.75
N TRP A 87 -15.92 3.94 5.54
CA TRP A 87 -14.51 3.59 5.70
C TRP A 87 -13.99 2.91 4.42
N ALA A 88 -12.88 3.42 3.86
CA ALA A 88 -12.21 2.89 2.66
C ALA A 88 -13.15 2.73 1.44
N PRO A 89 -13.48 3.82 0.72
CA PRO A 89 -14.37 3.78 -0.45
C PRO A 89 -13.89 2.92 -1.62
N GLU A 90 -12.64 2.45 -1.60
CA GLU A 90 -12.05 1.50 -2.53
C GLU A 90 -12.42 0.02 -2.25
N GLY A 91 -13.06 -0.27 -1.11
CA GLY A 91 -13.48 -1.62 -0.69
C GLY A 91 -14.97 -1.90 -0.77
N ALA A 92 -15.76 -1.02 -1.40
CA ALA A 92 -17.22 -1.10 -1.54
C ALA A 92 -17.66 -1.38 -2.98
#